data_AF-A0A139QUA7-F1
#
_entry.id   AF-A0A139QUA7-F1
#
_cell.length_a   1.000
_cell.length_b   1.000
_cell.length_c   1.000
_cell.angle_alpha   90.00
_cell.angle_beta   90.00
_cell.angle_gamma   90.00
#
_symmetry.space_group_name_H-M   'P 1'
#
loop_
_entity.id
_entity.type
_entity.pdbx_description
1 polymer ?
#
loop_
_entity_poly.entity_id
_entity_poly.type
_entity_poly.pdbx_seq_one_letter_code
_entity_poly.pdbx_strand_id
1 'polypeptide(L)' 'MKPSQVMQVVEIQQEDFVKYVAGETVQLAENLPNGWYQVVVQGNGLGFAKVTGNVLKNYYPKGLRFK' A
#
# COMPACT_ATOMS: atom_id res chain seq x y z
N MET A 1 -5.66 6.77 12.51
CA MET A 1 -6.85 6.60 11.66
C MET A 1 -8.09 6.74 12.51
N LYS A 2 -9.16 7.36 11.99
CA LYS A 2 -10.46 7.33 12.69
C LYS A 2 -11.14 5.99 12.38
N PRO A 3 -11.85 5.35 13.33
CA PRO A 3 -12.58 4.10 13.07
C PRO A 3 -13.58 4.19 11.92
N SER A 4 -14.10 5.39 11.62
CA SER A 4 -14.99 5.65 10.48
C SER A 4 -14.33 5.53 9.11
N GLN A 5 -13.00 5.43 9.04
CA GLN A 5 -12.27 5.11 7.82
C GLN A 5 -12.18 3.60 7.72
N VAL A 6 -13.20 3.00 7.08
CA VAL A 6 -13.24 1.57 6.73
C VAL A 6 -11.89 1.15 6.14
N MET A 7 -11.31 0.05 6.65
CA MET A 7 -10.06 -0.49 6.11
C MET A 7 -10.35 -1.22 4.81
N GLN A 8 -9.92 -0.64 3.69
CA GLN A 8 -9.93 -1.29 2.39
C GLN A 8 -8.66 -2.14 2.25
N VAL A 9 -8.68 -3.18 1.42
CA VAL A 9 -7.50 -4.01 1.13
C VAL A 9 -7.08 -3.77 -0.32
N VAL A 10 -5.78 -3.64 -0.54
CA VAL A 10 -5.18 -3.67 -1.87
C VAL A 10 -4.12 -4.77 -1.89
N GLU A 11 -4.28 -5.70 -2.83
CA GLU A 11 -3.27 -6.72 -3.09
C GLU A 11 -2.29 -6.20 -4.13
N ILE A 12 -1.00 -6.25 -3.81
CA ILE A 12 0.08 -5.88 -4.73
C ILE A 12 0.79 -7.15 -5.22
N GLN A 13 1.33 -7.09 -6.44
CA GLN A 13 2.13 -8.17 -7.00
C GLN A 13 3.54 -8.18 -6.42
N GLN A 14 4.25 -9.30 -6.60
CA GLN A 14 5.59 -9.48 -6.03
C GLN A 14 6.63 -8.51 -6.59
N GLU A 15 6.44 -8.01 -7.81
CA GLU A 15 7.28 -6.96 -8.40
C GLU A 15 7.15 -5.62 -7.65
N ASP A 16 5.95 -5.29 -7.22
CA ASP A 16 5.65 -4.06 -6.48
C ASP A 16 5.95 -4.19 -4.99
N PHE A 17 6.04 -5.43 -4.47
CA PHE A 17 6.46 -5.69 -3.10
C PHE A 17 7.82 -5.05 -2.81
N VAL A 18 8.81 -5.23 -3.69
CA VAL A 18 10.17 -4.71 -3.51
C VAL A 18 10.16 -3.19 -3.38
N LYS A 19 9.43 -2.50 -4.27
CA LYS A 19 9.24 -1.04 -4.21
C LYS A 19 8.55 -0.63 -2.92
N TYR A 20 7.51 -1.38 -2.50
CA TYR A 20 6.77 -1.08 -1.29
C TYR A 20 7.65 -1.22 -0.03
N VAL A 21 8.42 -2.30 0.13
CA VAL A 21 9.30 -2.43 1.31
C VAL A 21 10.50 -1.48 1.27
N ALA A 22 10.90 -0.98 0.11
CA ALA A 22 11.88 0.10 -0.03
C ALA A 22 11.32 1.50 0.31
N GLY A 23 9.99 1.62 0.46
CA GLY A 23 9.32 2.88 0.77
C GLY A 23 8.99 3.74 -0.46
N GLU A 24 9.03 3.16 -1.66
CA GLU A 24 8.66 3.79 -2.92
C GLU A 24 7.15 3.76 -3.16
N THR A 25 6.66 4.60 -4.08
CA THR A 25 5.27 4.57 -4.53
C THR A 25 5.04 3.43 -5.51
N VAL A 26 3.85 2.83 -5.48
CA VAL A 26 3.43 1.80 -6.44
C VAL A 26 2.37 2.38 -7.36
N GLN A 27 2.51 2.11 -8.66
CA GLN A 27 1.52 2.49 -9.68
C GLN A 27 0.51 1.36 -9.80
N LEU A 28 -0.75 1.65 -9.51
CA LEU A 28 -1.85 0.69 -9.65
C LEU A 28 -2.30 0.62 -11.10
N ALA A 29 -2.64 -0.59 -11.56
CA ALA A 29 -3.19 -0.83 -12.89
C ALA A 29 -4.60 -0.24 -13.04
N GLU A 30 -5.37 -0.20 -11.95
CA GLU A 30 -6.74 0.30 -11.91
C GLU A 30 -6.88 1.49 -10.98
N ASN A 31 -7.90 2.31 -11.24
CA ASN A 31 -8.22 3.45 -10.41
C ASN A 31 -9.06 2.99 -9.22
N LEU A 32 -8.46 3.03 -8.03
CA LEU A 32 -9.16 2.68 -6.79
C LEU A 32 -9.70 3.95 -6.11
N PRO A 33 -10.79 3.85 -5.34
CA PRO A 33 -11.28 4.98 -4.55
C PRO A 33 -10.17 5.57 -3.66
N ASN A 34 -10.06 6.90 -3.63
CA ASN A 34 -9.11 7.58 -2.76
C ASN A 34 -9.37 7.20 -1.29
N GLY A 35 -8.34 6.73 -0.60
CA GLY A 35 -8.56 6.17 0.73
C GLY A 35 -7.31 5.58 1.36
N TRP A 36 -7.49 5.05 2.57
CA TRP A 36 -6.48 4.28 3.27
C TRP A 36 -6.71 2.79 3.01
N TYR A 37 -5.64 2.10 2.63
CA TYR A 37 -5.68 0.68 2.32
C TYR A 37 -4.65 -0.06 3.16
N GLN A 38 -5.03 -1.25 3.64
CA GLN A 38 -4.08 -2.28 4.05
C GLN A 38 -3.47 -2.89 2.79
N VAL A 39 -2.15 -2.93 2.75
CA VAL A 39 -1.39 -3.53 1.64
C VAL A 39 -1.16 -5.00 1.97
N VAL A 40 -1.52 -5.88 1.04
CA VAL A 40 -1.40 -7.33 1.16
C VAL A 40 -0.57 -7.87 -0.01
N VAL A 41 0.21 -8.92 0.23
CA VAL A 41 0.88 -9.71 -0.82
C VAL A 41 0.65 -11.20 -0.54
N GLN A 42 0.08 -11.93 -1.50
CA GLN A 42 -0.19 -13.36 -1.36
C GLN A 42 -0.95 -13.69 -0.05
N GLY A 43 -1.95 -12.89 0.29
CA GLY A 43 -2.71 -13.05 1.54
C GLY A 43 -2.01 -12.56 2.82
N ASN A 44 -0.75 -12.10 2.77
CA ASN A 44 -0.02 -11.58 3.93
C ASN A 44 -0.10 -10.05 4.02
N GLY A 45 -0.54 -9.52 5.16
CA GLY A 45 -0.58 -8.08 5.41
C GLY A 45 0.81 -7.49 5.66
N LEU A 46 1.17 -6.44 4.92
CA LEU A 46 2.48 -5.79 4.99
C LEU A 46 2.47 -4.45 5.74
N GLY A 47 1.36 -3.73 5.67
CA GLY A 47 1.24 -2.40 6.25
C GLY A 47 0.14 -1.60 5.58
N PHE A 48 0.33 -0.28 5.48
CA PHE A 48 -0.69 0.62 4.97
C PHE A 48 -0.17 1.53 3.87
N ALA A 49 -1.10 1.98 3.04
CA ALA A 49 -0.87 2.99 2.04
C ALA A 49 -2.07 3.92 1.92
N LYS A 50 -1.82 5.11 1.37
CA LYS A 50 -2.88 6.03 0.95
C LYS A 50 -2.97 6.02 -0.57
N VAL A 51 -4.11 5.60 -1.10
CA VAL A 51 -4.40 5.67 -2.53
C VAL A 51 -4.86 7.07 -2.90
N THR A 52 -4.32 7.62 -3.98
CA THR A 52 -4.77 8.86 -4.59
C THR A 52 -4.73 8.71 -6.11
N GLY A 53 -5.89 8.56 -6.74
CA GLY A 53 -6.01 8.14 -8.13
C GLY A 53 -5.47 6.71 -8.30
N ASN A 54 -4.59 6.53 -9.28
CA ASN A 54 -3.91 5.26 -9.54
C ASN A 54 -2.57 5.11 -8.79
N VAL A 55 -2.25 5.99 -7.84
CA VAL A 55 -0.99 5.93 -7.09
C VAL A 55 -1.22 5.44 -5.66
N LEU A 56 -0.50 4.39 -5.28
CA LEU A 56 -0.41 3.88 -3.92
C LEU A 56 0.76 4.58 -3.21
N LYS A 57 0.44 5.54 -2.34
CA LYS A 57 1.42 6.26 -1.51
C LYS A 57 1.77 5.43 -0.29
N ASN A 58 3.01 5.04 -0.22
CA ASN A 58 3.55 4.11 0.75
C ASN A 58 3.70 4.74 2.15
N TYR A 59 3.23 4.02 3.19
CA TYR A 59 3.39 4.38 4.60
C TYR A 59 4.18 3.32 5.40
N TYR A 60 5.02 2.56 4.73
CA TYR A 60 5.94 1.60 5.33
C TYR A 60 7.00 2.34 6.21
N PRO A 61 7.19 1.92 7.47
CA PRO A 61 8.04 2.64 8.41
C PRO A 61 9.49 2.80 7.90
N LYS A 62 10.02 4.02 7.94
CA LYS A 62 11.37 4.34 7.42
C LYS A 62 12.47 3.45 8.00
N GLY A 63 12.39 3.14 9.30
CA GLY A 63 13.38 2.30 9.98
C GLY A 63 13.30 0.81 9.67
N LEU A 64 12.24 0.37 8.99
CA LEU A 64 12.05 -1.03 8.58
C LEU A 64 12.29 -1.26 7.10
N ARG A 65 12.59 -0.20 6.33
CA ARG A 65 12.75 -0.30 4.87
C ARG A 65 13.89 -1.23 4.49
N PHE A 66 13.65 -2.09 3.52
CA PHE A 66 14.66 -3.00 3.00
C PHE A 66 15.61 -2.21 2.09
N LYS A 67 16.91 -2.48 2.18
CA LYS A 67 17.98 -1.85 1.39
C LYS A 67 18.68 -2.89 0.53
#